data_AF-A0A376WWI8-F1
#
_entry.id   AF-A0A376WWI8-F1
#
_cell.length_a   1.000
_cell.length_b   1.000
_cell.length_c   1.000
_cell.angle_alpha   90.00
_cell.angle_beta   90.00
_cell.angle_gamma   90.00
#
_symmetry.space_group_name_H-M   'P 1'
#
loop_
_entity.id
_entity.type
_entity.pdbx_description
1 polymer ?
#
loop_
_entity_poly.entity_id
_entity_poly.type
_entity_poly.pdbx_seq_one_letter_code
_entity_poly.pdbx_strand_id
1 'polypeptide(L)' 'MSDNGHFDFKKHWLALTPDEREAFAQEAGTTSHYIQTHLTGKRKMPGKVLMNGLF' A
#
# COMPACT_ATOMS: atom_id res chain seq x y z
N MET A 1 -15.93 -12.55 -24.76
CA MET A 1 -14.81 -12.91 -23.86
C MET A 1 -13.93 -11.68 -23.71
N SER A 2 -14.31 -10.76 -22.83
CA SER A 2 -13.42 -9.64 -22.46
C SER A 2 -12.65 -10.11 -21.26
N ASP A 3 -11.42 -10.58 -21.48
CA ASP A 3 -10.46 -10.78 -20.41
C ASP A 3 -10.04 -9.38 -19.92
N ASN A 4 -10.90 -8.77 -19.10
CA ASN A 4 -10.60 -7.55 -18.37
C ASN A 4 -9.57 -7.94 -17.31
N GLY A 5 -8.32 -8.10 -17.72
CA GLY A 5 -7.17 -8.37 -16.86
C GLY A 5 -7.11 -7.30 -15.79
N HIS A 6 -7.75 -7.58 -14.67
CA HIS A 6 -7.92 -6.64 -13.58
C HIS A 6 -6.52 -6.38 -13.02
N PHE A 7 -6.01 -5.16 -13.18
CA PHE A 7 -4.69 -4.79 -12.69
C PHE A 7 -4.69 -4.91 -11.16
N ASP A 8 -3.98 -5.93 -10.65
CA ASP A 8 -3.79 -6.10 -9.21
C ASP A 8 -2.66 -5.21 -8.73
N PHE A 9 -3.02 -3.98 -8.37
CA PHE A 9 -2.10 -2.97 -7.82
C PHE A 9 -1.28 -3.52 -6.66
N LYS A 10 -1.89 -4.33 -5.79
CA LYS A 10 -1.21 -4.85 -4.61
C LYS A 10 -0.15 -5.88 -4.99
N LYS A 11 -0.47 -6.77 -5.93
CA LYS A 11 0.49 -7.73 -6.48
C LYS A 11 1.65 -7.01 -7.16
N HIS A 12 1.37 -6.00 -7.97
CA HIS A 12 2.39 -5.19 -8.62
C HIS A 12 3.29 -4.48 -7.60
N TRP A 13 2.70 -3.74 -6.66
CA TRP A 13 3.43 -3.01 -5.62
C TRP A 13 4.32 -3.91 -4.74
N LEU A 14 3.84 -5.10 -4.39
CA LEU A 14 4.61 -6.05 -3.57
C LEU A 14 5.76 -6.71 -4.34
N ALA A 15 5.70 -6.76 -5.67
CA ALA A 15 6.77 -7.27 -6.51
C ALA A 15 7.93 -6.27 -6.69
N LEU A 16 7.68 -4.97 -6.50
CA LEU A 16 8.69 -3.92 -6.60
C LEU A 16 9.68 -3.97 -5.40
N THR A 17 10.94 -3.69 -5.69
CA THR A 17 11.98 -3.40 -4.70
C THR A 17 11.74 -2.05 -4.00
N PRO A 18 12.39 -1.77 -2.85
CA PRO A 18 12.24 -0.48 -2.18
C PRO A 18 12.52 0.73 -3.07
N ASP A 19 13.57 0.67 -3.89
CA ASP A 19 13.96 1.77 -4.79
C ASP A 19 12.93 1.96 -5.92
N GLU A 20 12.44 0.86 -6.50
CA GLU A 20 11.39 0.90 -7.52
C GLU A 20 10.06 1.43 -6.97
N ARG A 21 9.74 1.13 -5.70
CA ARG A 21 8.55 1.70 -5.04
C ARG A 21 8.66 3.20 -4.85
N GLU A 22 9.85 3.70 -4.53
CA GLU A 22 10.10 5.12 -4.38
C GLU A 22 9.99 5.84 -5.72
N ALA A 23 10.62 5.30 -6.77
CA ALA A 23 10.50 5.82 -8.13
C ALA A 23 9.04 5.83 -8.63
N PHE A 24 8.33 4.71 -8.43
CA PHE A 24 6.91 4.59 -8.77
C PHE A 24 6.05 5.63 -8.03
N ALA A 25 6.31 5.84 -6.73
CA ALA A 25 5.59 6.82 -5.94
C ALA A 25 5.86 8.25 -6.43
N GLN A 26 7.10 8.57 -6.76
CA GLN A 26 7.49 9.89 -7.28
C GLN A 26 6.84 10.18 -8.64
N GLU A 27 6.82 9.22 -9.57
CA GLU A 27 6.09 9.35 -10.84
C GLU A 27 4.59 9.59 -10.62
N ALA A 28 4.00 8.93 -9.63
CA ALA A 28 2.60 9.12 -9.26
C ALA A 28 2.33 10.41 -8.45
N GLY A 29 3.36 11.22 -8.17
CA GLY A 29 3.23 12.46 -7.38
C GLY A 29 2.87 12.22 -5.91
N THR A 30 3.22 11.06 -5.36
CA THR A 30 2.95 10.68 -3.97
C THR A 30 4.23 10.13 -3.31
N THR A 31 4.10 9.51 -2.14
CA THR A 31 5.23 8.88 -1.42
C THR A 31 5.01 7.38 -1.26
N SER A 32 6.10 6.61 -1.24
CA SER A 32 6.05 5.17 -0.99
C SER A 32 5.39 4.85 0.35
N HIS A 33 5.63 5.70 1.36
CA HIS A 33 4.98 5.63 2.66
C HIS A 33 3.45 5.80 2.58
N TYR A 34 2.97 6.76 1.79
CA TYR A 34 1.53 6.98 1.59
C TYR A 34 0.88 5.77 0.93
N ILE A 35 1.46 5.26 -0.15
CA ILE A 35 0.97 4.06 -0.85
C ILE A 35 0.96 2.85 0.10
N GLN A 36 2.03 2.64 0.86
CA GLN A 36 2.12 1.53 1.79
C GLN A 36 1.05 1.61 2.89
N THR A 37 0.85 2.81 3.44
CA THR A 37 -0.08 3.03 4.56
C THR A 37 -1.54 2.97 4.12
N HIS A 38 -1.89 3.59 2.98
CA HIS A 38 -3.27 3.81 2.58
C HIS A 38 -3.77 2.91 1.45
N LEU A 39 -2.90 2.50 0.53
CA LEU A 39 -3.31 1.76 -0.67
C LEU A 39 -3.00 0.26 -0.58
N THR A 40 -2.03 -0.15 0.25
CA THR A 40 -1.70 -1.58 0.43
C THR A 40 -2.09 -2.15 1.80
N GLY A 41 -2.36 -1.29 2.78
CA GLY A 41 -2.80 -1.67 4.10
C GLY A 41 -4.22 -2.27 4.09
N LYS A 42 -4.33 -3.59 4.32
CA LYS A 42 -5.59 -4.18 4.80
C LYS A 42 -5.90 -3.56 6.17
N ARG A 43 -7.10 -2.98 6.36
CA ARG A 43 -7.61 -2.38 7.61
C ARG A 43 -6.88 -2.94 8.84
N LYS A 44 -5.96 -2.16 9.41
CA LYS A 44 -5.29 -2.53 10.65
C LYS A 44 -6.20 -2.17 11.79
N MET A 45 -6.79 -3.20 12.43
CA MET A 45 -7.27 -3.03 13.79
C MET A 45 -6.11 -2.45 14.61
N PRO A 46 -6.31 -1.35 15.35
CA PRO A 46 -5.24 -0.77 16.15
C PRO A 46 -4.71 -1.84 17.11
N GLY A 47 -3.39 -2.04 17.09
CA GLY A 47 -2.76 -2.99 18.01
C GLY A 47 -2.97 -2.57 19.46
N LYS A 48 -2.88 -3.52 20.40
CA LYS A 48 -3.13 -3.31 21.84
C LYS A 48 -2.41 -2.07 22.42
N VAL A 49 -1.22 -1.76 21.92
CA VAL A 49 -0.44 -0.57 22.33
C VAL A 49 -1.13 0.75 21.95
N LEU A 50 -1.73 0.85 20.76
CA LEU A 50 -2.49 2.03 20.34
C LEU A 50 -3.86 2.12 21.01
N MET A 51 -4.31 1.02 21.63
CA MET A 51 -5.55 0.97 22.41
C MET A 51 -5.34 1.30 23.89
N ASN A 52 -4.10 1.29 24.39
CA ASN A 52 -3.80 1.66 25.78
C ASN A 52 -4.15 3.15 26.02
N GLY A 53 -5.10 3.41 26.91
CA GLY A 53 -5.58 4.76 27.23
C GLY A 53 -6.90 5.15 26.54
N LEU A 54 -7.42 4.32 25.64
CA LEU A 54 -8.79 4.43 25.11
C LEU A 54 -9.78 3.54 25.88
N PHE A 55 -9.26 2.58 26.63
CA PHE A 55 -9.95 1.74 27.61
C PHE A 55 -9.08 1.60 28.86
#